data_AF-A0A821CI81-F1
#
_entry.id   AF-A0A821CI81-F1
#
_cell.length_a   1.000
_cell.length_b   1.000
_cell.length_c   1.000
_cell.angle_alpha   90.00
_cell.angle_beta   90.00
_cell.angle_gamma   90.00
#
_symmetry.space_group_name_H-M   'P 1'
#
loop_
_entity.id
_entity.type
_entity.pdbx_description
1 polymer ?
#
loop_
_entity_poly.entity_id
_entity_poly.type
_entity_poly.pdbx_seq_one_letter_code
_entity_poly.pdbx_strand_id
1 'polypeptide(L)' 'MSTTMDQVVKRAKDSFGQMFDKSLHDLVRGIRNHKDNEAKYINEAIDEIKQELKQDNIAVKANAVNKLIYV' A
#
# COMPACT_ATOMS: atom_id res chain seq x y z
N MET A 1 15.21 -27.97 2.24
CA MET A 1 13.83 -27.98 2.79
C MET A 1 13.38 -26.64 3.38
N SER A 2 14.17 -25.55 3.42
CA SER A 2 13.71 -24.28 4.03
C SER A 2 12.93 -23.33 3.10
N THR A 3 12.98 -23.52 1.78
CA THR A 3 12.47 -22.54 0.79
C THR A 3 10.94 -22.35 0.83
N THR A 4 10.20 -23.35 1.27
CA THR A 4 8.72 -23.30 1.32
C THR A 4 8.22 -22.41 2.46
N MET A 5 8.89 -22.41 3.61
CA MET A 5 8.46 -21.62 4.78
C MET A 5 8.70 -20.12 4.56
N ASP A 6 9.84 -19.76 3.97
CA ASP A 6 10.15 -18.36 3.61
C ASP A 6 9.15 -17.80 2.58
N GLN A 7 8.72 -18.62 1.61
CA GLN A 7 7.71 -18.25 0.63
C GLN A 7 6.32 -18.05 1.25
N VAL A 8 5.94 -18.90 2.21
CA VAL A 8 4.67 -18.80 2.94
C VAL A 8 4.66 -17.55 3.81
N VAL A 9 5.76 -17.26 4.52
CA VAL A 9 5.91 -16.05 5.34
C VAL A 9 5.87 -14.78 4.47
N LYS A 10 6.51 -14.79 3.30
CA LYS A 10 6.45 -13.67 2.35
C LYS A 10 5.04 -13.42 1.84
N ARG A 11 4.33 -14.48 1.40
CA ARG A 11 2.93 -14.38 0.96
C ARG A 11 2.00 -13.91 2.07
N ALA A 12 2.19 -14.41 3.29
CA ALA A 12 1.40 -13.97 4.44
C ALA A 12 1.63 -12.49 4.77
N LYS A 13 2.87 -11.99 4.68
CA LYS A 13 3.19 -10.55 4.82
C LYS A 13 2.56 -9.70 3.72
N ASP A 14 2.63 -10.14 2.47
CA ASP A 14 2.02 -9.45 1.33
C ASP A 14 0.49 -9.43 1.47
N SER A 15 -0.12 -10.52 1.93
CA SER A 15 -1.56 -10.59 2.22
C SER A 15 -1.99 -9.82 3.49
N PHE A 16 -1.13 -9.71 4.50
CA PHE A 16 -1.44 -8.91 5.70
C PHE A 16 -1.42 -7.41 5.40
N GLY A 17 -0.53 -6.96 4.50
CA GLY A 17 -0.55 -5.59 3.97
C GLY A 17 -1.79 -5.28 3.13
N GLN A 18 -2.38 -6.31 2.49
CA GLN A 18 -3.63 -6.22 1.74
C GLN A 18 -4.90 -6.31 2.60
N MET A 19 -4.80 -6.69 3.88
CA MET A 19 -5.98 -6.98 4.70
C MET A 19 -6.71 -5.72 5.21
N PHE A 20 -6.12 -4.53 5.04
CA PHE A 20 -6.78 -3.25 5.32
C PHE A 20 -6.45 -2.24 4.23
N ASP A 21 -7.48 -1.76 3.52
CA ASP A 21 -7.40 -0.59 2.64
C ASP A 21 -6.80 0.58 3.44
N LYS A 22 -5.52 0.88 3.23
CA LYS A 22 -4.86 2.00 3.89
C LYS A 22 -5.61 3.27 3.52
N SER A 23 -6.07 3.99 4.54
CA SER A 23 -6.78 5.25 4.35
C SER A 23 -5.81 6.36 3.94
N LEU A 24 -6.35 7.47 3.44
CA LEU A 24 -5.58 8.70 3.24
C LEU A 24 -4.84 9.13 4.52
N HIS A 25 -5.45 8.97 5.69
CA HIS A 25 -4.82 9.32 6.96
C HIS A 25 -3.57 8.47 7.22
N ASP A 26 -3.60 7.19 6.87
CA ASP A 26 -2.45 6.29 7.00
C ASP A 26 -1.31 6.68 6.04
N LEU A 27 -1.64 7.08 4.81
CA LEU A 27 -0.67 7.62 3.84
C LEU A 27 0.04 8.86 4.39
N VAL A 28 -0.73 9.85 4.87
CA VAL A 28 -0.19 11.10 5.43
C VAL A 28 0.66 10.83 6.67
N ARG A 29 0.24 9.91 7.54
CA ARG A 29 1.04 9.48 8.69
C ARG A 29 2.32 8.77 8.24
N GLY A 30 2.22 7.91 7.23
CA GLY A 30 3.33 7.17 6.65
C GLY A 30 4.42 8.09 6.12
N ILE A 31 4.07 9.06 5.28
CA ILE A 31 5.02 10.04 4.72
C ILE A 31 5.75 10.77 5.85
N ARG A 32 5.03 11.32 6.84
CA ARG A 32 5.63 12.03 7.98
C ARG A 32 6.58 11.19 8.83
N ASN A 33 6.36 9.87 8.88
CA ASN A 33 7.17 8.95 9.66
C ASN A 33 8.41 8.43 8.91
N HIS A 34 8.50 8.63 7.59
CA HIS A 34 9.61 8.16 6.74
C HIS A 34 10.50 9.31 6.26
N LYS A 35 10.79 10.30 7.11
CA LYS A 35 11.49 11.56 6.74
C LYS A 35 12.81 11.37 5.97
N ASP A 36 13.58 10.33 6.33
CA ASP A 36 14.87 10.06 5.69
C ASP A 36 14.74 9.26 4.37
N ASN A 37 13.54 8.80 4.03
CA ASN A 37 13.28 7.96 2.86
C ASN A 37 11.86 8.14 2.28
N GLU A 38 11.36 9.38 2.28
CA GLU A 38 9.99 9.69 1.87
C GLU A 38 9.75 9.28 0.41
N ALA A 39 10.73 9.52 -0.47
CA ALA A 39 10.63 9.18 -1.88
C ALA A 39 10.39 7.68 -2.11
N LYS A 40 11.05 6.80 -1.36
CA LYS A 40 10.79 5.35 -1.47
C LYS A 40 9.39 5.00 -1.00
N TYR A 41 8.98 5.55 0.14
CA TYR A 41 7.64 5.30 0.70
C TYR A 41 6.53 5.78 -0.25
N ILE A 42 6.69 6.96 -0.84
CA ILE A 42 5.76 7.52 -1.83
C ILE A 42 5.69 6.63 -3.06
N ASN A 43 6.83 6.15 -3.59
CA ASN A 43 6.81 5.26 -4.74
C ASN A 43 6.06 3.94 -4.46
N GLU A 44 6.28 3.35 -3.29
CA GLU A 44 5.54 2.15 -2.86
C GLU A 44 4.03 2.44 -2.74
N ALA A 45 3.65 3.57 -2.14
CA ALA A 45 2.25 4.00 -2.04
C ALA A 45 1.60 4.24 -3.41
N ILE A 46 2.33 4.83 -4.36
CA ILE A 46 1.87 5.04 -5.73
C ILE A 46 1.61 3.70 -6.44
N ASP A 47 2.46 2.70 -6.23
CA ASP A 47 2.25 1.37 -6.80
C ASP A 47 1.04 0.67 -6.17
N GLU A 48 0.81 0.82 -4.86
CA GLU A 48 -0.44 0.38 -4.20
C GLU A 48 -1.68 1.07 -4.80
N ILE A 49 -1.66 2.41 -4.95
CA ILE A 49 -2.75 3.20 -5.55
C ILE A 49 -3.07 2.70 -6.97
N LYS A 50 -2.05 2.40 -7.80
CA LYS A 50 -2.26 1.84 -9.14
C LYS A 50 -2.97 0.49 -9.12
N GLN A 51 -2.73 -0.36 -8.10
CA GLN A 51 -3.43 -1.62 -7.97
C GLN A 51 -4.89 -1.42 -7.52
N GLU A 52 -5.11 -0.51 -6.57
CA GLU A 52 -6.46 -0.15 -6.10
C GLU A 52 -7.33 0.41 -7.24
N LEU A 53 -6.77 1.25 -8.10
CA LEU A 53 -7.47 1.81 -9.27
C LEU A 53 -7.96 0.75 -10.27
N LYS A 54 -7.34 -0.43 -10.29
CA LYS A 54 -7.73 -1.55 -11.16
C LYS A 54 -8.85 -2.40 -10.59
N GLN A 55 -9.24 -2.20 -9.33
CA GLN A 55 -10.32 -2.97 -8.72
C GLN A 55 -11.70 -2.53 -9.24
N ASP A 56 -12.66 -3.44 -9.21
CA ASP A 56 -14.03 -3.14 -9.63
C ASP A 56 -14.79 -2.28 -8.60
N ASN A 57 -14.43 -2.42 -7.32
CA ASN A 57 -15.08 -1.70 -6.22
C ASN A 57 -14.87 -0.18 -6.33
N ILE A 58 -15.98 0.56 -6.44
CA ILE A 58 -15.97 2.02 -6.59
C ILE A 58 -15.45 2.75 -5.34
N ALA A 59 -15.68 2.20 -4.14
CA ALA A 59 -15.21 2.81 -2.90
C ALA A 59 -13.67 2.76 -2.82
N VAL A 60 -13.07 1.65 -3.25
CA VAL A 60 -11.61 1.48 -3.35
C VAL A 60 -11.04 2.47 -4.36
N LYS A 61 -11.66 2.59 -5.54
CA LYS A 61 -11.25 3.57 -6.56
C LYS A 61 -11.33 5.01 -6.06
N ALA A 62 -12.40 5.39 -5.37
CA ALA A 62 -12.55 6.72 -4.79
C ALA A 62 -11.46 7.02 -3.74
N ASN A 63 -11.15 6.05 -2.87
CA ASN A 63 -10.05 6.19 -1.90
C ASN A 63 -8.69 6.32 -2.60
N ALA A 64 -8.43 5.52 -3.63
CA ALA A 64 -7.20 5.58 -4.42
C ALA A 64 -7.01 6.94 -5.09
N VAL A 65 -8.07 7.53 -5.66
CA VAL A 65 -8.03 8.89 -6.24
C VAL A 65 -7.77 9.94 -5.16
N ASN A 66 -8.43 9.86 -3.99
CA ASN A 66 -8.17 10.78 -2.87
C ASN A 66 -6.71 10.71 -2.40
N LYS A 67 -6.13 9.50 -2.35
CA LYS A 67 -4.70 9.32 -2.06
C LYS A 67 -3.82 9.92 -3.14
N LEU A 68 -4.15 9.71 -4.42
CA LEU A 68 -3.37 10.22 -5.55
C LEU A 68 -3.32 11.74 -5.61
N ILE A 69 -4.40 12.44 -5.25
CA ILE A 69 -4.43 13.92 -5.26
C ILE A 69 -3.47 14.52 -4.22
N TYR A 70 -3.20 13.79 -3.14
CA TYR A 70 -2.35 14.27 -2.06
C TYR A 70 -0.84 14.19 -2.39
N VAL A 71 -0.44 13.21 -3.20
CA VAL A 71 0.96 12.94 -3.59
C VAL A 71 1.30 13.63 -4.90
#